data_AF-A0AAV9HBZ0-F1
#
_entry.id   AF-A0AAV9HBZ0-F1
#
_cell.length_a   1.000
_cell.length_b   1.000
_cell.length_c   1.000
_cell.angle_alpha   90.00
_cell.angle_beta   90.00
_cell.angle_gamma   90.00
#
_symmetry.space_group_name_H-M   'P 1'
#
loop_
_entity.id
_entity.type
_entity.pdbx_description
1 polymer ?
#
loop_
_entity_poly.entity_id
_entity_poly.type
_entity_poly.pdbx_seq_one_letter_code
_entity_poly.pdbx_strand_id
1 'polypeptide(L)'
;MDPKDKFSFCEDGDRPWINKYPKNAKFRPSDQVYVCVPGTTTREGPYKVAAVKPEKGLYKLNIPMKGDSWLTEKELELYDDFE
;
A
#
# COMPACT_ATOMS: atom_id res chain seq x y z
N MET A 1 -6.93 -46.65 -35.88
CA MET A 1 -7.95 -45.57 -35.83
C MET A 1 -7.98 -45.15 -34.39
N ASP A 2 -7.04 -44.30 -34.05
CA ASP A 2 -6.58 -44.08 -32.69
C ASP A 2 -7.30 -42.84 -32.15
N PRO A 3 -7.97 -42.93 -30.98
CA PRO A 3 -8.65 -41.78 -30.43
C PRO A 3 -7.60 -40.78 -29.94
N LYS A 4 -7.65 -39.56 -30.50
CA LYS A 4 -6.88 -38.41 -30.03
C LYS A 4 -7.28 -38.10 -28.59
N ASP A 5 -6.40 -38.45 -27.67
CA ASP A 5 -6.42 -38.03 -26.27
C ASP A 5 -6.33 -36.50 -26.22
N LYS A 6 -7.47 -35.82 -26.06
CA LYS A 6 -7.53 -34.37 -25.88
C LYS A 6 -7.47 -34.09 -24.38
N PHE A 7 -6.28 -33.80 -23.88
CA PHE A 7 -6.12 -33.10 -22.61
C PHE A 7 -6.63 -31.66 -22.77
N SER A 8 -7.78 -31.35 -22.18
CA SER A 8 -8.21 -29.97 -21.96
C SER A 8 -7.73 -29.54 -20.58
N PHE A 9 -6.74 -28.64 -20.53
CA PHE A 9 -6.39 -27.96 -19.29
C PHE A 9 -7.58 -27.11 -18.86
N CYS A 10 -8.04 -27.25 -17.61
CA CYS A 10 -9.07 -26.38 -17.03
C CYS A 10 -8.60 -24.92 -17.09
N GLU A 11 -9.52 -24.00 -17.37
CA GLU A 11 -9.26 -22.56 -17.31
C GLU A 11 -8.63 -22.20 -15.96
N ASP A 12 -7.44 -21.58 -15.99
CA ASP A 12 -6.78 -20.93 -14.84
C ASP A 12 -7.60 -19.68 -14.43
N GLY A 13 -8.88 -19.87 -14.10
CA GLY A 13 -9.75 -18.88 -13.49
C GLY A 13 -9.48 -18.86 -11.99
N ASP A 14 -8.99 -17.72 -11.52
CA ASP A 14 -8.85 -17.35 -10.10
C ASP A 14 -7.78 -18.09 -9.29
N ARG A 15 -6.51 -17.95 -9.70
CA ARG A 15 -5.45 -17.92 -8.67
C ARG A 15 -5.53 -16.57 -7.95
N PRO A 16 -5.81 -16.52 -6.63
CA PRO A 16 -5.71 -15.27 -5.89
C PRO A 16 -4.24 -14.83 -5.93
N TRP A 17 -3.93 -13.82 -6.74
CA TRP A 17 -2.63 -13.18 -6.68
C TRP A 17 -2.55 -12.45 -5.33
N ILE A 18 -1.82 -13.04 -4.38
CA ILE A 18 -1.27 -12.28 -3.28
C ILE A 18 -0.27 -11.32 -3.94
N ASN A 19 -0.69 -10.07 -4.15
CA ASN A 19 0.24 -8.99 -4.42
C ASN A 19 1.24 -8.97 -3.26
N LYS A 20 2.40 -9.58 -3.47
CA LYS A 20 3.50 -9.51 -2.51
C LYS A 20 3.78 -8.02 -2.36
N TYR A 21 3.57 -7.50 -1.16
CA TYR A 21 3.97 -6.13 -0.86
C TYR A 21 5.43 -5.96 -1.29
N PRO A 22 5.77 -4.85 -1.95
CA PRO A 22 7.14 -4.63 -2.41
C PRO A 22 8.07 -4.79 -1.21
N LYS A 23 9.16 -5.53 -1.38
CA LYS A 23 10.17 -5.72 -0.32
C LYS A 23 10.71 -4.38 0.20
N ASN A 24 10.62 -3.35 -0.63
CA ASN A 24 11.04 -2.00 -0.33
C ASN A 24 9.80 -1.16 0.04
N ALA A 25 9.80 -0.60 1.25
CA ALA A 25 8.81 0.39 1.64
C ALA A 25 8.96 1.66 0.81
N LYS A 26 7.83 2.25 0.40
CA LYS A 26 7.80 3.50 -0.36
C LYS A 26 8.25 4.69 0.51
N PHE A 27 7.83 4.70 1.77
CA PHE A 27 8.20 5.70 2.75
C PHE A 27 9.10 5.10 3.84
N ARG A 28 9.99 5.90 4.39
CA ARG A 28 10.93 5.55 5.45
C ARG A 28 10.56 6.26 6.75
N PRO A 29 10.99 5.73 7.92
CA PRO A 29 10.89 6.48 9.16
C PRO A 29 11.55 7.86 9.02
N SER A 30 10.92 8.89 9.59
CA SER A 30 11.24 10.31 9.49
C SER A 30 10.84 11.02 8.19
N ASP A 31 10.38 10.31 7.15
CA ASP A 31 9.81 10.96 5.97
C ASP A 31 8.56 11.76 6.35
N GLN A 32 8.35 12.88 5.66
CA GLN A 32 7.15 13.69 5.79
C GLN A 32 6.13 13.27 4.72
N VAL A 33 4.91 13.03 5.15
CA VAL A 33 3.81 12.60 4.29
C VAL A 33 2.53 13.35 4.65
N TYR A 34 1.70 13.58 3.65
CA TYR A 34 0.31 14.01 3.84
C TYR A 34 -0.58 12.78 3.99
N VAL A 35 -1.57 12.89 4.88
CA VAL A 35 -2.66 11.92 5.00
C VAL A 35 -3.78 12.36 4.07
N CYS A 36 -4.10 11.49 3.11
CA CYS A 36 -5.17 11.71 2.16
C CYS A 36 -6.33 10.79 2.54
N VAL A 37 -7.45 11.37 2.97
CA VAL A 37 -8.64 10.57 3.28
C VAL A 37 -9.26 10.11 1.96
N PRO A 38 -9.37 8.78 1.73
CA PRO A 38 -9.87 8.26 0.47
C PRO A 38 -11.30 8.76 0.20
N GLY A 39 -11.51 9.31 -0.99
CA GLY A 39 -12.79 9.94 -1.38
C GLY A 39 -12.87 11.44 -1.11
N THR A 40 -11.81 12.06 -0.57
CA THR A 40 -11.70 13.52 -0.43
C THR A 40 -10.46 14.03 -1.16
N THR A 41 -10.47 15.29 -1.56
CA THR A 41 -9.28 16.03 -2.05
C THR A 41 -8.51 16.70 -0.91
N THR A 42 -8.92 16.47 0.35
CA THR A 42 -8.31 17.10 1.50
C THR A 42 -7.07 16.33 1.93
N ARG A 43 -5.94 17.02 1.95
CA ARG A 43 -4.69 16.54 2.52
C ARG A 43 -4.54 17.06 3.95
N GLU A 44 -4.34 16.18 4.92
CA GLU A 44 -3.97 16.54 6.31
C GLU A 44 -2.46 16.37 6.50
N GLY A 45 -1.75 17.34 7.08
CA GLY A 45 -0.32 17.23 7.40
C GLY A 45 0.51 18.47 7.02
N PRO A 46 1.84 18.35 6.89
CA PRO A 46 2.63 17.10 6.84
C PRO A 46 2.86 16.43 8.20
N TYR A 47 2.85 15.10 8.22
CA TYR A 47 3.17 14.28 9.39
C TYR A 47 4.41 13.43 9.15
N LYS A 48 5.14 13.12 10.23
CA LYS A 48 6.32 12.26 10.16
C LYS A 48 5.94 10.79 10.30
N VAL A 49 6.53 9.96 9.45
CA VAL A 49 6.48 8.50 9.57
C VAL A 49 7.30 8.07 10.79
N ALA A 50 6.67 7.48 11.79
CA ALA A 50 7.32 6.99 12.99
C ALA A 50 7.88 5.56 12.81
N ALA A 51 7.16 4.69 12.12
CA ALA A 51 7.56 3.30 11.89
C ALA A 51 6.96 2.74 10.61
N VAL A 52 7.54 1.67 10.08
CA VAL A 52 7.12 1.05 8.82
C VAL A 52 7.03 -0.46 8.98
N LYS A 53 5.95 -1.06 8.46
CA LYS A 53 5.74 -2.51 8.34
C LYS A 53 5.65 -2.88 6.86
N PRO A 54 6.81 -3.06 6.18
CA PRO A 54 6.84 -3.27 4.72
C PRO A 54 6.07 -4.52 4.30
N GLU A 55 6.10 -5.57 5.12
CA GLU A 55 5.38 -6.83 4.89
C GLU A 55 3.84 -6.68 4.81
N LYS A 56 3.30 -5.58 5.35
CA LYS A 56 1.86 -5.27 5.33
C LYS A 56 1.53 -4.00 4.54
N GLY A 57 2.53 -3.30 4.02
CA GLY A 57 2.34 -1.98 3.40
C GLY A 57 1.75 -0.92 4.35
N LEU A 58 2.05 -1.03 5.65
CA LEU A 58 1.52 -0.14 6.68
C LEU A 58 2.61 0.80 7.21
N TYR A 59 2.22 2.04 7.45
CA TYR A 59 3.08 3.12 7.95
C TYR A 59 2.44 3.71 9.19
N LYS A 60 3.22 3.85 10.26
CA LYS A 60 2.79 4.46 11.50
C LYS A 60 3.09 5.95 11.43
N LEU A 61 2.08 6.79 11.59
CA LEU A 61 2.24 8.24 11.73
C LEU A 61 2.00 8.67 13.17
N ASN A 62 2.71 9.71 13.59
CA ASN A 62 2.39 10.43 14.81
C ASN A 62 1.59 11.69 14.44
N ILE A 63 0.27 11.60 14.58
CA ILE A 63 -0.65 12.70 14.26
C ILE A 63 -0.98 13.44 15.57
N PRO A 64 -0.71 14.75 15.68
CA PRO A 64 -1.11 15.54 16.84
C PRO A 64 -2.63 15.38 17.09
N MET A 65 -3.02 15.20 18.35
CA MET A 65 -4.41 15.01 18.79
C MET A 65 -5.11 13.69 18.39
N LYS A 66 -4.74 13.04 17.27
CA LYS A 66 -5.23 11.68 16.91
C LYS A 66 -4.34 10.56 17.47
N GLY A 67 -3.09 10.87 17.82
CA GLY A 67 -2.11 9.91 18.32
C GLY A 67 -1.48 9.08 17.20
N ASP A 68 -0.99 7.90 17.58
CA ASP A 68 -0.33 6.97 16.68
C ASP A 68 -1.33 6.22 15.80
N SER A 69 -1.28 6.42 14.48
CA SER A 69 -2.17 5.75 13.52
C SER A 69 -1.40 4.93 12.50
N TRP A 70 -1.86 3.71 12.23
CA TRP A 70 -1.34 2.87 11.14
C TRP A 70 -2.18 3.11 9.88
N LEU A 71 -1.55 3.60 8.83
CA LEU A 71 -2.17 3.92 7.55
C LEU A 71 -1.51 3.13 6.42
N THR A 72 -2.25 2.94 5.34
CA THR A 72 -1.76 2.26 4.13
C THR A 72 -1.07 3.24 3.19
N GLU A 73 -0.29 2.73 2.25
CA GLU A 73 0.33 3.56 1.20
C GLU A 73 -0.67 4.42 0.42
N LYS A 74 -1.91 3.93 0.24
CA LYS A 74 -2.95 4.63 -0.53
C LYS A 74 -3.49 5.86 0.19
N GLU A 75 -3.34 5.91 1.50
CA GLU A 75 -3.80 7.01 2.36
C GLU A 75 -2.67 8.03 2.59
N LEU A 76 -1.52 7.84 1.94
CA LEU A 76 -0.31 8.62 2.17
C LEU A 76 0.25 9.15 0.86
N GLU A 77 0.57 10.43 0.88
CA GLU A 77 1.23 11.11 -0.22
C GLU A 77 2.53 11.72 0.28
N LEU A 78 3.61 11.61 -0.49
CA LEU A 78 4.90 12.18 -0.09
C LEU A 78 4.75 13.70 0.01
N TYR A 79 5.29 14.29 1.07
CA TYR A 79 5.41 15.74 1.14
C TYR A 79 6.44 16.20 0.09
N ASP A 80 6.00 17.04 -0.83
CA ASP A 80 6.86 17.69 -1.83
C ASP A 80 6.87 19.19 -1.56
N ASP A 81 8.05 19.77 -1.29
CA ASP A 81 8.25 21.20 -1.01
C ASP A 81 8.17 22.06 -2.29
N PHE A 82 8.10 21.45 -3.48
CA PHE A 82 8.15 22.15 -4.77
C PHE A 82 6.79 22.34 -5.45
N GLU A 83 5.68 22.03 -4.78
CA GLU A 83 4.30 22.26 -5.25
C GLU A 83 3.76 23.65 -4.86
#